data_AF-A0A7C5KMZ3-F1
#
_entry.id   AF-A0A7C5KMZ3-F1
#
_cell.length_a   1.000
_cell.length_b   1.000
_cell.length_c   1.000
_cell.angle_alpha   90.00
_cell.angle_beta   90.00
_cell.angle_gamma   90.00
#
_symmetry.space_group_name_H-M   'P 1'
#
loop_
_entity.id
_entity.type
_entity.pdbx_description
1 polymer ?
#
loop_
_entity_poly.entity_id
_entity_poly.type
_entity_poly.pdbx_seq_one_letter_code
_entity_poly.pdbx_strand_id
1 'polypeptide(L)'
;MFPLSRFDKFLVILGIAAVFCLTEAGAGVALTAMLVIIGAPLTILMAAIPGLFLFLLLARLLWFGLKWTGPLSWPLSGVLAVGLLAIVPYMQNRKLDEIALEQLAGDRNKITGPVKLDTLAVVYPKAYYQKGTCGDFCQRALLNGVVRRMIMVRQDMPGRLPGDETIGKSFRIERRQKCPPINLEDGIGNLSIPGEKRDWANKTPLDLLRLKAATGECLIEEEAPLARADAVLVRSPVKSGLRDYYAGLDPFADTVRASRLSFYLRQEGRIVERYRSTGVQAYHLLPVLIPSYVGLGMHYKAGLLRRLVHFGDAARYRSAPELEPFLLNVLGLDLKLDTHKAGQKTRRIITSALDKPGKIDVTATLVIESFFRETSRRKDVSIDDVPLILRVLEDERVPVPYAVG
;
A
#
# COMPACT_ATOMS: atom_id res chain seq x y z
N MET A 1 4.43 -58.15 -20.90
CA MET A 1 4.41 -56.72 -21.27
C MET A 1 3.02 -56.42 -21.81
N PHE A 2 2.14 -55.78 -21.04
CA PHE A 2 0.80 -55.45 -21.54
C PHE A 2 0.91 -54.28 -22.53
N PRO A 3 0.31 -54.38 -23.73
CA PRO A 3 0.36 -53.27 -24.70
C PRO A 3 -0.33 -52.04 -24.11
N LEU A 4 0.38 -50.90 -24.07
CA LEU A 4 -0.19 -49.61 -23.67
C LEU A 4 -1.38 -49.27 -24.57
N SER A 5 -2.53 -48.95 -23.96
CA SER A 5 -3.68 -48.49 -24.72
C SER A 5 -3.38 -47.13 -25.39
N ARG A 6 -4.17 -46.76 -26.41
CA ARG A 6 -4.03 -45.43 -27.06
C ARG A 6 -4.14 -44.29 -26.04
N PHE A 7 -4.99 -44.45 -25.03
CA PHE A 7 -5.15 -43.49 -23.94
C PHE A 7 -3.90 -43.38 -23.06
N ASP A 8 -3.27 -44.51 -22.73
CA ASP A 8 -2.06 -44.49 -21.90
C ASP A 8 -0.90 -43.80 -22.63
N LYS A 9 -0.78 -43.99 -23.96
CA LYS A 9 0.20 -43.27 -24.79
C LYS A 9 -0.06 -41.75 -24.78
N PHE A 10 -1.33 -41.34 -24.94
CA PHE A 10 -1.71 -39.93 -24.85
C PHE A 10 -1.34 -39.34 -23.49
N LEU A 11 -1.61 -40.06 -22.40
CA LEU A 11 -1.32 -39.63 -21.05
C LEU A 11 0.18 -39.48 -20.80
N VAL A 12 1.02 -40.36 -21.36
CA VAL A 12 2.49 -40.22 -21.31
C VAL A 12 2.95 -38.96 -22.03
N ILE A 13 2.44 -38.68 -23.23
CA ILE A 13 2.77 -37.46 -23.99
C ILE A 13 2.34 -36.22 -23.19
N LEU A 14 1.12 -36.22 -22.65
CA LEU A 14 0.60 -35.13 -21.85
C LEU A 14 1.42 -34.93 -20.56
N GLY A 15 1.91 -36.01 -19.95
CA GLY A 15 2.80 -35.97 -18.78
C GLY A 15 4.15 -35.33 -19.08
N ILE A 16 4.78 -35.68 -20.21
CA ILE A 16 6.02 -35.03 -20.65
C ILE A 16 5.77 -33.54 -20.91
N ALA A 17 4.67 -33.19 -21.59
CA ALA A 17 4.29 -31.80 -21.81
C ALA A 17 4.05 -31.04 -20.50
N ALA A 18 3.37 -31.66 -19.52
CA ALA A 18 3.13 -31.09 -18.20
C ALA A 18 4.43 -30.81 -17.44
N VAL A 19 5.37 -31.78 -17.45
CA VAL A 19 6.69 -31.59 -16.83
C VAL A 19 7.42 -30.42 -17.49
N PHE A 20 7.47 -30.36 -18.82
CA PHE A 20 8.06 -29.23 -19.54
C PHE A 20 7.40 -27.91 -19.16
N CYS A 21 6.07 -27.86 -19.14
CA CYS A 21 5.33 -26.65 -18.76
C CYS A 21 5.70 -26.20 -17.34
N LEU A 22 5.94 -27.10 -16.39
CA LEU A 22 6.30 -26.74 -15.01
C LEU A 22 7.78 -26.33 -14.83
N THR A 23 8.62 -26.39 -15.86
CA THR A 23 10.00 -25.88 -15.81
C THR A 23 10.07 -24.37 -16.03
N GLU A 24 11.20 -23.75 -15.64
CA GLU A 24 11.48 -22.34 -15.95
C GLU A 24 11.52 -22.08 -17.46
N ALA A 25 12.03 -23.04 -18.24
CA ALA A 25 12.02 -22.95 -19.70
C ALA A 25 10.60 -22.89 -20.27
N GLY A 26 9.69 -23.74 -19.76
CA GLY A 26 8.27 -23.71 -20.13
C GLY A 26 7.60 -22.38 -19.79
N ALA A 27 7.88 -21.83 -18.60
CA ALA A 27 7.38 -20.52 -18.19
C ALA A 27 7.91 -19.38 -19.09
N GLY A 28 9.18 -19.43 -19.51
CA GLY A 28 9.78 -18.46 -20.43
C GLY A 28 9.16 -18.48 -21.83
N VAL A 29 8.86 -19.67 -22.36
CA VAL A 29 8.14 -19.82 -23.63
C VAL A 29 6.72 -19.27 -23.51
N ALA A 30 6.02 -19.60 -22.43
CA ALA A 30 4.65 -19.12 -22.17
C ALA A 30 4.60 -17.59 -22.06
N LEU A 31 5.59 -16.96 -21.43
CA LEU A 31 5.72 -15.50 -21.33
C LEU A 31 5.96 -14.86 -22.69
N THR A 32 6.90 -15.39 -23.48
CA THR A 32 7.22 -14.88 -24.82
C THR A 32 6.00 -14.97 -25.74
N ALA A 33 5.27 -16.10 -25.66
CA ALA A 33 4.03 -16.29 -26.41
C ALA A 33 2.95 -15.27 -26.00
N MET A 34 2.83 -14.95 -24.70
CA MET A 34 1.81 -14.01 -24.21
C MET A 34 1.93 -12.61 -24.83
N LEU A 35 3.13 -12.21 -25.28
CA LEU A 35 3.36 -10.90 -25.93
C LEU A 35 2.86 -10.84 -27.38
N VAL A 36 2.50 -11.97 -27.98
CA VAL A 36 1.98 -12.06 -29.36
C VAL A 36 0.49 -12.38 -29.32
N ILE A 37 -0.33 -11.72 -30.15
CA ILE A 37 -1.79 -11.93 -30.21
C ILE A 37 -2.14 -13.42 -30.41
N ILE A 38 -1.38 -14.12 -31.24
CA ILE A 38 -1.55 -15.56 -31.52
C ILE A 38 -1.05 -16.43 -30.36
N GLY A 39 -0.12 -15.93 -29.53
CA GLY A 39 0.48 -16.69 -28.45
C GLY A 39 -0.32 -16.68 -27.14
N ALA A 40 -1.27 -15.76 -26.94
CA ALA A 40 -2.13 -15.79 -25.75
C ALA A 40 -2.95 -17.10 -25.61
N PRO A 41 -3.62 -17.62 -26.67
CA PRO A 41 -4.25 -18.95 -26.62
C PRO A 41 -3.26 -20.08 -26.29
N LEU A 42 -2.03 -20.01 -26.81
CA LEU A 42 -0.99 -20.99 -26.53
C LEU A 42 -0.56 -20.95 -25.06
N THR A 43 -0.39 -19.76 -24.49
CA THR A 43 -0.09 -19.57 -23.07
C THR A 43 -1.19 -20.16 -22.19
N ILE A 44 -2.46 -19.94 -22.52
CA ILE A 44 -3.60 -20.51 -21.79
C ILE A 44 -3.57 -22.05 -21.87
N LEU A 45 -3.31 -22.60 -23.06
CA LEU A 45 -3.19 -24.05 -23.24
C LEU A 45 -2.04 -24.62 -22.40
N MET A 46 -0.85 -24.02 -22.46
CA MET A 46 0.31 -24.42 -21.65
C MET A 46 0.02 -24.35 -20.14
N ALA A 47 -0.69 -23.30 -19.71
CA ALA A 47 -1.10 -23.13 -18.32
C ALA A 47 -2.09 -24.21 -17.85
N ALA A 48 -2.90 -24.76 -18.77
CA ALA A 48 -3.92 -25.77 -18.47
C ALA A 48 -3.38 -27.22 -18.52
N ILE A 49 -2.32 -27.48 -19.29
CA ILE A 49 -1.76 -28.82 -19.49
C ILE A 49 -1.44 -29.54 -18.16
N PRO A 50 -0.73 -28.93 -17.18
CA PRO A 50 -0.41 -29.62 -15.94
C PRO A 50 -1.65 -30.02 -15.13
N GLY A 51 -2.66 -29.16 -15.06
CA GLY A 51 -3.93 -29.45 -14.40
C GLY A 51 -4.72 -30.57 -15.11
N LEU A 52 -4.79 -30.51 -16.45
CA LEU A 52 -5.45 -31.55 -17.25
C LEU A 52 -4.77 -32.91 -17.10
N PHE A 53 -3.43 -32.94 -17.11
CA PHE A 53 -2.65 -34.16 -16.89
C PHE A 53 -2.96 -34.78 -15.52
N LEU A 54 -2.90 -33.97 -14.45
CA LEU A 54 -3.16 -34.44 -13.09
C LEU A 54 -4.57 -35.02 -12.95
N PHE A 55 -5.57 -34.34 -13.50
CA PHE A 55 -6.96 -34.82 -13.52
C PHE A 55 -7.10 -36.17 -14.24
N LEU A 56 -6.60 -36.27 -15.47
CA LEU A 56 -6.71 -37.49 -16.27
C LEU A 56 -5.93 -38.67 -15.67
N LEU A 57 -4.77 -38.41 -15.08
CA LEU A 57 -3.98 -39.41 -14.36
C LEU A 57 -4.76 -39.97 -13.17
N LEU A 58 -5.34 -39.11 -12.33
CA LEU A 58 -6.12 -39.56 -11.17
C LEU A 58 -7.39 -40.30 -11.59
N ALA A 59 -8.12 -39.82 -12.59
CA ALA A 59 -9.30 -40.50 -13.12
C ALA A 59 -8.93 -41.90 -13.66
N ARG A 60 -7.80 -42.02 -14.36
CA ARG A 60 -7.28 -43.30 -14.86
C ARG A 60 -6.89 -44.26 -13.74
N LEU A 61 -6.19 -43.77 -12.72
CA LEU A 61 -5.79 -44.56 -11.55
C LEU A 61 -7.00 -45.06 -10.76
N LEU A 62 -8.01 -44.22 -10.56
CA LEU A 62 -9.26 -44.59 -9.88
C LEU A 62 -10.05 -45.62 -10.67
N TRP A 63 -10.19 -45.43 -11.98
CA TRP A 63 -10.87 -46.37 -12.86
C TRP A 63 -10.24 -47.76 -12.80
N PHE A 64 -8.91 -47.82 -12.85
CA PHE A 64 -8.17 -49.09 -12.76
C PHE A 64 -8.21 -49.70 -11.36
N GLY A 65 -8.02 -48.88 -10.32
CA GLY A 65 -7.96 -49.33 -8.93
C GLY A 65 -9.29 -49.86 -8.38
N LEU A 66 -10.41 -49.24 -8.77
CA LEU A 66 -11.75 -49.65 -8.34
C LEU A 66 -12.32 -50.83 -9.14
N LYS A 67 -11.61 -51.28 -10.19
CA LYS A 67 -12.01 -52.40 -11.06
C LYS A 67 -13.44 -52.27 -11.60
N TRP A 68 -13.91 -51.03 -11.81
CA TRP A 68 -15.27 -50.79 -12.27
C TRP A 68 -15.42 -51.20 -13.73
N THR A 69 -16.51 -51.92 -14.00
CA THR A 69 -16.92 -52.32 -15.34
C THR A 69 -18.26 -51.67 -15.67
N GLY A 70 -18.45 -51.30 -16.94
CA GLY A 70 -19.69 -50.68 -17.43
C GLY A 70 -19.52 -49.23 -17.92
N PRO A 71 -20.52 -48.69 -18.64
CA PRO A 71 -20.42 -47.40 -19.34
C PRO A 71 -20.28 -46.19 -18.41
N LEU A 72 -20.72 -46.31 -17.15
CA LEU A 72 -20.65 -45.24 -16.15
C LEU A 72 -19.31 -45.20 -15.39
N SER A 73 -18.42 -46.18 -15.57
CA SER A 73 -17.19 -46.27 -14.80
C SER A 73 -16.28 -45.07 -15.02
N TRP A 74 -16.16 -44.60 -16.26
CA TRP A 74 -15.26 -43.49 -16.60
C TRP A 74 -15.76 -42.13 -16.09
N PRO A 75 -17.03 -41.72 -16.32
CA PRO A 75 -17.59 -40.52 -15.70
C PRO A 75 -17.48 -40.52 -14.17
N LEU A 76 -17.76 -41.66 -13.52
CA LEU A 76 -17.71 -41.77 -12.06
C LEU A 76 -16.27 -41.61 -11.53
N SER A 77 -15.28 -42.21 -12.21
CA SER A 77 -13.86 -41.99 -11.88
C SER A 77 -13.44 -40.54 -12.09
N GLY A 78 -13.98 -39.85 -13.10
CA GLY A 78 -13.78 -38.41 -13.29
C GLY A 78 -14.31 -37.59 -12.12
N VAL A 79 -15.55 -37.84 -11.68
CA VAL A 79 -16.16 -37.17 -10.52
C VAL A 79 -15.33 -37.42 -9.25
N LEU A 80 -14.91 -38.66 -9.01
CA LEU A 80 -14.04 -38.99 -7.88
C LEU A 80 -12.68 -38.29 -7.95
N ALA A 81 -12.08 -38.16 -9.15
CA ALA A 81 -10.82 -37.44 -9.33
C ALA A 81 -10.96 -35.95 -8.98
N VAL A 82 -12.04 -35.30 -9.42
CA VAL A 82 -12.35 -33.91 -9.02
C VAL A 82 -12.52 -33.84 -7.50
N GLY A 83 -13.28 -34.77 -6.92
CA GLY A 83 -13.46 -34.87 -5.47
C GLY A 83 -12.14 -34.93 -4.71
N LEU A 84 -11.23 -35.83 -5.11
CA LEU A 84 -9.89 -35.95 -4.50
C LEU A 84 -9.07 -34.67 -4.64
N LEU A 85 -9.09 -34.04 -5.83
CA LEU A 85 -8.39 -32.78 -6.07
C LEU A 85 -9.00 -31.58 -5.32
N ALA A 86 -10.24 -31.69 -4.86
CA ALA A 86 -10.91 -30.66 -4.07
C ALA A 86 -10.67 -30.79 -2.55
N ILE A 87 -10.27 -31.96 -2.04
CA ILE A 87 -10.04 -32.20 -0.60
C ILE A 87 -8.98 -31.23 -0.05
N VAL A 88 -7.82 -31.15 -0.70
CA VAL A 88 -6.70 -30.32 -0.23
C VAL A 88 -7.05 -28.83 -0.23
N PRO A 89 -7.57 -28.24 -1.34
CA PRO A 89 -8.07 -26.87 -1.31
C PRO A 89 -9.12 -26.61 -0.24
N TYR A 90 -10.10 -27.50 -0.06
CA TYR A 90 -11.14 -27.33 0.95
C TYR A 90 -10.56 -27.26 2.37
N MET A 91 -9.70 -28.22 2.74
CA MET A 91 -9.09 -28.25 4.06
C MET A 91 -8.17 -27.04 4.29
N GLN A 92 -7.31 -26.72 3.32
CA GLN A 92 -6.37 -25.62 3.47
C GLN A 92 -7.09 -24.27 3.50
N ASN A 93 -8.04 -24.01 2.61
CA ASN A 93 -8.76 -22.74 2.60
C ASN A 93 -9.52 -22.53 3.89
N ARG A 94 -10.18 -23.56 4.43
CA ARG A 94 -10.83 -23.49 5.75
C ARG A 94 -9.84 -23.15 6.87
N LYS A 95 -8.64 -23.75 6.85
CA LYS A 95 -7.58 -23.40 7.83
C LYS A 95 -7.14 -21.94 7.68
N LEU A 96 -6.99 -21.43 6.46
CA LEU A 96 -6.64 -20.03 6.21
C LEU A 96 -7.76 -19.08 6.69
N ASP A 97 -9.03 -19.46 6.49
CA ASP A 97 -10.20 -18.74 7.01
C ASP A 97 -10.19 -18.68 8.54
N GLU A 98 -9.94 -19.81 9.21
CA GLU A 98 -9.86 -19.87 10.68
C GLU A 98 -8.74 -18.97 11.21
N ILE A 99 -7.55 -19.01 10.61
CA ILE A 99 -6.44 -18.11 10.96
C ILE A 99 -6.81 -16.65 10.69
N ALA A 100 -7.48 -16.35 9.58
CA ALA A 100 -7.90 -14.99 9.26
C ALA A 100 -8.91 -14.45 10.28
N LEU A 101 -9.90 -15.26 10.66
CA LEU A 101 -10.90 -14.91 11.67
C LEU A 101 -10.26 -14.73 13.06
N GLU A 102 -9.27 -15.56 13.42
CA GLU A 102 -8.50 -15.38 14.67
C GLU A 102 -7.80 -14.01 14.71
N GLN A 103 -7.23 -13.55 13.58
CA GLN A 103 -6.59 -12.24 13.51
C GLN A 103 -7.58 -11.07 13.71
N LEU A 104 -8.83 -11.25 13.30
CA LEU A 104 -9.92 -10.27 13.41
C LEU A 104 -10.62 -10.28 14.78
N ALA A 105 -10.57 -11.40 15.51
CA ALA A 105 -11.33 -11.60 16.75
C ALA A 105 -11.05 -10.55 17.85
N GLY A 106 -9.89 -9.87 17.78
CA GLY A 106 -9.51 -8.83 18.73
C GLY A 106 -9.92 -7.41 18.35
N ASP A 107 -10.51 -7.20 17.17
CA ASP A 107 -10.88 -5.87 16.67
C ASP A 107 -11.97 -5.23 17.52
N ARG A 108 -11.85 -3.92 17.74
CA ARG A 108 -12.71 -3.18 18.68
C ARG A 108 -12.67 -1.69 18.41
N ASN A 109 -13.77 -1.01 18.67
CA ASN A 109 -13.86 0.44 18.68
C ASN A 109 -14.49 0.93 19.99
N LYS A 110 -13.69 1.60 20.83
CA LYS A 110 -14.12 2.23 22.08
C LYS A 110 -13.94 3.76 22.04
N ILE A 111 -13.84 4.34 20.85
CA ILE A 111 -13.73 5.79 20.65
C ILE A 111 -15.15 6.34 20.55
N THR A 112 -15.51 7.19 21.50
CA THR A 112 -16.84 7.81 21.59
C THR A 112 -16.73 9.29 21.26
N GLY A 113 -16.71 9.61 19.96
CA GLY A 113 -16.70 10.97 19.44
C GLY A 113 -15.33 11.53 19.07
N PRO A 114 -15.28 12.79 18.58
CA PRO A 114 -14.06 13.42 18.10
C PRO A 114 -13.00 13.49 19.20
N VAL A 115 -11.80 13.03 18.88
CA VAL A 115 -10.71 12.98 19.86
C VAL A 115 -9.95 14.29 19.83
N LYS A 116 -9.88 14.98 20.97
CA LYS A 116 -9.02 16.16 21.14
C LYS A 116 -7.67 15.74 21.71
N LEU A 117 -6.60 16.05 21.00
CA LEU A 117 -5.22 15.68 21.35
C LEU A 117 -4.32 16.89 21.20
N ASP A 118 -3.38 17.10 22.12
CA ASP A 118 -2.34 18.13 21.96
C ASP A 118 -1.13 17.53 21.23
N THR A 119 -0.75 16.30 21.60
CA THR A 119 0.36 15.57 21.00
C THR A 119 -0.05 14.17 20.53
N LEU A 120 0.15 13.89 19.23
CA LEU A 120 -0.09 12.57 18.65
C LEU A 120 1.23 11.94 18.17
N ALA A 121 1.48 10.71 18.58
CA ALA A 121 2.57 9.91 18.03
C ALA A 121 2.06 8.97 16.93
N VAL A 122 2.86 8.80 15.88
CA VAL A 122 2.62 7.85 14.79
C VAL A 122 3.79 6.90 14.69
N VAL A 123 3.50 5.62 14.93
CA VAL A 123 4.47 4.53 14.83
C VAL A 123 4.30 3.85 13.47
N TYR A 124 5.37 3.86 12.69
CA TYR A 124 5.42 3.25 11.36
C TYR A 124 6.50 2.17 11.29
N PRO A 125 6.28 1.09 10.51
CA PRO A 125 7.26 0.05 10.35
C PRO A 125 8.41 0.57 9.51
N LYS A 126 9.59 -0.02 9.70
CA LYS A 126 10.77 0.18 8.86
C LYS A 126 10.51 -0.29 7.41
N ALA A 127 9.82 0.52 6.61
CA ALA A 127 9.68 0.32 5.18
C ALA A 127 10.81 1.01 4.41
N TYR A 128 11.20 0.44 3.27
CA TYR A 128 12.35 0.87 2.45
C TYR A 128 12.24 2.31 1.90
N TYR A 129 11.03 2.90 1.89
CA TYR A 129 10.73 4.21 1.28
C TYR A 129 10.13 5.26 2.22
N GLN A 130 10.02 4.97 3.52
CA GLN A 130 9.55 5.95 4.50
C GLN A 130 10.71 6.33 5.39
N LYS A 131 11.51 7.30 4.96
CA LYS A 131 12.36 8.04 5.89
C LYS A 131 11.41 8.65 6.91
N GLY A 132 11.54 8.32 8.19
CA GLY A 132 11.68 9.28 9.30
C GLY A 132 10.73 10.47 9.49
N THR A 133 10.02 10.95 8.49
CA THR A 133 9.73 12.36 8.27
C THR A 133 8.26 12.67 8.48
N CYS A 134 7.98 13.95 8.70
CA CYS A 134 6.63 14.47 8.76
C CYS A 134 6.00 14.40 7.35
N GLY A 135 5.36 13.27 7.02
CA GLY A 135 4.63 13.09 5.75
C GLY A 135 3.27 13.80 5.73
N ASP A 136 2.48 13.57 4.67
CA ASP A 136 1.20 14.25 4.39
C ASP A 136 0.23 14.32 5.60
N PHE A 137 0.02 13.20 6.31
CA PHE A 137 -0.81 13.19 7.53
C PHE A 137 -0.29 14.14 8.61
N CYS A 138 1.01 14.05 8.92
CA CYS A 138 1.65 14.88 9.94
C CYS A 138 1.56 16.37 9.58
N GLN A 139 1.82 16.70 8.31
CA GLN A 139 1.77 18.08 7.83
C GLN A 139 0.34 18.64 7.93
N ARG A 140 -0.68 17.89 7.48
CA ARG A 140 -2.09 18.30 7.57
C ARG A 140 -2.54 18.49 9.02
N ALA A 141 -2.20 17.55 9.90
CA ALA A 141 -2.58 17.60 11.30
C ALA A 141 -2.00 18.85 12.01
N LEU A 142 -0.75 19.21 11.71
CA LEU A 142 -0.12 20.42 12.25
C LEU A 142 -0.68 21.70 11.62
N LEU A 143 -0.87 21.73 10.30
CA LEU A 143 -1.36 22.91 9.58
C LEU A 143 -2.77 23.32 9.98
N ASN A 144 -3.65 22.34 10.20
CA ASN A 144 -5.01 22.57 10.67
C ASN A 144 -5.11 22.75 12.20
N GLY A 145 -4.00 22.61 12.92
CA GLY A 145 -4.00 22.70 14.38
C GLY A 145 -4.82 21.60 15.06
N VAL A 146 -5.03 20.46 14.39
CA VAL A 146 -5.67 19.27 14.95
C VAL A 146 -4.88 18.76 16.15
N VAL A 147 -3.56 18.85 16.04
CA VAL A 147 -2.61 18.66 17.14
C VAL A 147 -1.59 19.79 17.13
N ARG A 148 -1.00 20.09 18.28
CA ARG A 148 0.10 21.06 18.38
C ARG A 148 1.45 20.42 18.08
N ARG A 149 1.57 19.11 18.32
CA ARG A 149 2.80 18.35 18.13
C ARG A 149 2.53 16.95 17.56
N MET A 150 3.36 16.55 16.62
CA MET A 150 3.39 15.20 16.05
C MET A 150 4.71 14.51 16.41
N ILE A 151 4.68 13.26 16.86
CA ILE A 151 5.89 12.47 17.14
C ILE A 151 5.94 11.29 16.17
N MET A 152 6.91 11.28 15.27
CA MET A 152 7.10 10.22 14.29
C MET A 152 8.11 9.21 14.82
N VAL A 153 7.64 7.99 15.12
CA VAL A 153 8.46 6.91 15.68
C VAL A 153 8.64 5.82 14.65
N ARG A 154 9.91 5.50 14.33
CA ARG A 154 10.25 4.35 13.51
C ARG A 154 10.29 3.10 14.37
N GLN A 155 9.67 2.03 13.92
CA GLN A 155 9.68 0.76 14.62
C GLN A 155 10.43 -0.31 13.84
N ASP A 156 11.37 -0.97 14.52
CA ASP A 156 12.14 -2.09 13.97
C ASP A 156 11.37 -3.43 14.05
N MET A 157 10.67 -3.68 15.16
CA MET A 157 9.89 -4.91 15.36
C MET A 157 8.40 -4.69 15.10
N PRO A 158 7.81 -5.25 14.04
CA PRO A 158 6.40 -5.09 13.75
C PRO A 158 5.50 -5.73 14.83
N GLY A 159 4.30 -5.19 15.03
CA GLY A 159 3.25 -5.79 15.87
C GLY A 159 3.31 -5.51 17.37
N ARG A 160 4.39 -4.91 17.89
CA ARG A 160 4.49 -4.49 19.31
C ARG A 160 4.19 -2.99 19.46
N LEU A 161 3.74 -2.52 20.61
CA LEU A 161 3.76 -1.08 20.91
C LEU A 161 5.16 -0.74 21.44
N PRO A 162 5.87 0.27 20.90
CA PRO A 162 7.13 0.73 21.48
C PRO A 162 6.94 1.24 22.91
N GLY A 163 7.97 1.12 23.75
CA GLY A 163 7.95 1.64 25.11
C GLY A 163 7.93 3.16 25.15
N ASP A 164 7.52 3.74 26.29
CA ASP A 164 7.41 5.20 26.49
C ASP A 164 8.77 5.92 26.33
N GLU A 165 9.87 5.22 26.59
CA GLU A 165 11.24 5.67 26.40
C GLU A 165 11.68 5.78 24.93
N THR A 166 10.90 5.20 24.01
CA THR A 166 11.25 5.20 22.58
C THR A 166 11.29 6.62 22.05
N ILE A 167 12.45 7.04 21.53
CA ILE A 167 12.67 8.37 20.97
C ILE A 167 12.20 8.41 19.51
N GLY A 168 11.42 9.43 19.19
CA GLY A 168 11.00 9.75 17.83
C GLY A 168 11.33 11.19 17.44
N LYS A 169 11.08 11.52 16.18
CA LYS A 169 11.17 12.90 15.68
C LYS A 169 9.87 13.64 15.95
N SER A 170 9.95 14.64 16.82
CA SER A 170 8.86 15.55 17.16
C SER A 170 8.84 16.73 16.20
N PHE A 171 7.65 17.06 15.71
CA PHE A 171 7.38 18.17 14.81
C PHE A 171 6.30 19.07 15.42
N ARG A 172 6.56 20.39 15.44
CA ARG A 172 5.59 21.41 15.86
C ARG A 172 5.77 22.70 15.07
N ILE A 173 4.73 23.53 14.99
CA ILE A 173 4.79 24.84 14.34
C ILE A 173 4.91 25.91 15.41
N GLU A 174 5.92 26.77 15.30
CA GLU A 174 6.18 27.87 16.23
C GLU A 174 6.62 29.14 15.52
N ARG A 175 6.30 30.28 16.13
CA ARG A 175 6.76 31.57 15.60
C ARG A 175 8.24 31.80 15.96
N ARG A 176 9.09 32.04 14.95
CA ARG A 176 10.50 32.43 15.13
C ARG A 176 10.90 33.53 14.15
N GLN A 177 11.97 34.26 14.48
CA GLN A 177 12.54 35.26 13.57
C GLN A 177 13.21 34.62 12.35
N LYS A 178 13.80 33.44 12.52
CA LYS A 178 14.47 32.68 11.46
C LYS A 178 14.07 31.21 11.54
N CYS A 179 13.57 30.66 10.43
CA CYS A 179 13.21 29.25 10.35
C CYS A 179 14.43 28.37 10.08
N PRO A 180 14.53 27.19 10.71
CA PRO A 180 15.49 26.18 10.29
C PRO A 180 15.14 25.67 8.88
N PRO A 181 16.11 25.12 8.13
CA PRO A 181 15.83 24.53 6.83
C PRO A 181 14.86 23.35 6.96
N ILE A 182 13.83 23.33 6.11
CA ILE A 182 12.84 22.25 6.06
C ILE A 182 13.32 21.21 5.06
N ASN A 183 13.83 20.07 5.54
CA ASN A 183 14.16 18.93 4.70
C ASN A 183 13.04 17.88 4.75
N LEU A 184 11.91 18.20 4.12
CA LEU A 184 10.79 17.29 3.96
C LEU A 184 10.68 16.88 2.50
N GLU A 185 10.52 15.58 2.28
CA GLU A 185 10.15 15.05 0.97
C GLU A 185 8.65 15.31 0.74
N ASP A 186 8.26 15.58 -0.51
CA ASP A 186 6.86 15.54 -0.93
C ASP A 186 6.38 14.12 -0.62
N GLY A 187 5.63 13.94 0.47
CA GLY A 187 5.29 12.62 0.99
C GLY A 187 4.56 11.80 -0.08
N ILE A 188 5.18 10.71 -0.53
CA ILE A 188 4.59 9.77 -1.51
C ILE A 188 3.32 9.10 -0.94
N GLY A 189 3.14 9.16 0.39
CA GLY A 189 1.96 8.67 1.11
C GLY A 189 0.85 9.70 1.15
N ASN A 190 0.13 9.86 0.04
CA ASN A 190 -0.97 10.81 -0.01
C ASN A 190 -2.23 10.25 0.66
N LEU A 191 -2.76 10.93 1.67
CA LEU A 191 -4.14 10.74 2.10
C LEU A 191 -5.07 11.20 0.97
N SER A 192 -6.12 10.43 0.68
CA SER A 192 -7.27 11.02 -0.01
C SER A 192 -8.06 11.78 1.05
N ILE A 193 -8.70 12.88 0.68
CA ILE A 193 -9.60 13.61 1.59
C ILE A 193 -10.89 13.79 0.80
N PRO A 194 -12.04 13.32 1.31
CA PRO A 194 -13.31 13.45 0.62
C PRO A 194 -13.62 14.91 0.27
N GLY A 195 -13.99 15.14 -1.00
CA GLY A 195 -14.30 16.48 -1.50
C GLY A 195 -13.08 17.36 -1.83
N GLU A 196 -11.86 16.91 -1.56
CA GLU A 196 -10.64 17.54 -2.08
C GLU A 196 -10.35 16.94 -3.47
N LYS A 197 -10.73 17.64 -4.54
CA LYS A 197 -10.29 17.23 -5.88
C LYS A 197 -8.78 17.40 -5.93
N ARG A 198 -8.10 16.28 -6.13
CA ARG A 198 -6.65 16.24 -6.29
C ARG A 198 -6.28 16.79 -7.66
N ASP A 199 -6.35 18.11 -7.77
CA ASP A 199 -5.81 18.82 -8.92
C ASP A 199 -4.30 18.97 -8.72
N TRP A 200 -3.53 18.68 -9.77
CA TRP A 200 -2.10 18.96 -9.80
C TRP A 200 -1.80 20.44 -9.65
N ALA A 201 -2.82 21.28 -9.89
CA ALA A 201 -2.83 22.71 -9.67
C ALA A 201 -2.97 23.15 -8.20
N ASN A 202 -3.35 22.26 -7.26
CA ASN A 202 -3.56 22.64 -5.86
C ASN A 202 -2.26 22.57 -5.05
N LYS A 203 -2.08 23.53 -4.13
CA LYS A 203 -0.94 23.56 -3.21
C LYS A 203 -0.88 22.31 -2.34
N THR A 204 0.31 21.71 -2.26
CA THR A 204 0.55 20.58 -1.37
C THR A 204 0.65 21.07 0.09
N PRO A 205 0.48 20.20 1.09
CA PRO A 205 0.71 20.57 2.49
C PRO A 205 2.15 21.08 2.72
N LEU A 206 3.14 20.58 1.98
CA LEU A 206 4.51 21.07 2.06
C LEU A 206 4.61 22.52 1.58
N ASP A 207 3.90 22.89 0.51
CA ASP A 207 3.85 24.26 0.03
C ASP A 207 3.19 25.19 1.06
N LEU A 208 2.15 24.72 1.75
CA LEU A 208 1.53 25.49 2.84
C LEU A 208 2.47 25.68 4.04
N LEU A 209 3.28 24.68 4.37
CA LEU A 209 4.32 24.81 5.40
C LEU A 209 5.39 25.82 5.00
N ARG A 210 5.85 25.80 3.74
CA ARG A 210 6.77 26.83 3.21
C ARG A 210 6.15 28.23 3.28
N LEU A 211 4.86 28.37 2.97
CA LEU A 211 4.15 29.65 3.10
C LEU A 211 3.98 30.11 4.55
N LYS A 212 3.85 29.20 5.52
CA LYS A 212 3.86 29.54 6.95
C LYS A 212 5.24 29.98 7.41
N ALA A 213 6.30 29.29 6.96
CA ALA A 213 7.68 29.66 7.23
C ALA A 213 7.99 31.09 6.72
N ALA A 214 7.47 31.47 5.55
CA ALA A 214 7.55 32.83 5.00
C ALA A 214 6.91 33.91 5.89
N THR A 215 5.98 33.53 6.75
CA THR A 215 5.37 34.44 7.74
C THR A 215 5.93 34.29 9.15
N GLY A 216 7.06 33.58 9.30
CA GLY A 216 7.73 33.36 10.58
C GLY A 216 7.15 32.23 11.42
N GLU A 217 6.19 31.46 10.90
CA GLU A 217 5.66 30.24 11.54
C GLU A 217 6.46 29.04 11.04
N CYS A 218 7.48 28.66 11.80
CA CYS A 218 8.48 27.68 11.42
C CYS A 218 8.10 26.28 11.90
N LEU A 219 8.35 25.27 11.06
CA LEU A 219 8.32 23.88 11.49
C LEU A 219 9.60 23.55 12.26
N ILE A 220 9.45 23.14 13.51
CA ILE A 220 10.55 22.78 14.41
C ILE A 220 10.60 21.27 14.53
N GLU A 221 11.76 20.71 14.19
CA GLU A 221 12.10 19.31 14.39
C GLU A 221 12.99 19.17 15.64
N GLU A 222 12.58 18.31 16.57
CA GLU A 222 13.34 17.98 17.78
C GLU A 222 13.15 16.50 18.13
N GLU A 223 14.01 15.93 18.96
CA GLU A 223 13.78 14.57 19.49
C GLU A 223 12.83 14.61 20.68
N ALA A 224 11.90 13.66 20.75
CA ALA A 224 11.00 13.52 21.90
C ALA A 224 10.69 12.04 22.19
N PRO A 225 10.58 11.66 23.47
CA PRO A 225 10.13 10.33 23.83
C PRO A 225 8.62 10.16 23.60
N LEU A 226 8.21 8.94 23.31
CA LEU A 226 6.81 8.56 23.14
C LEU A 226 5.96 8.87 24.39
N ALA A 227 6.58 8.90 25.58
CA ALA A 227 5.98 9.32 26.84
C ALA A 227 5.27 10.68 26.76
N ARG A 228 5.70 11.60 25.87
CA ARG A 228 5.10 12.93 25.71
C ARG A 228 3.82 12.94 24.87
N ALA A 229 3.44 11.82 24.26
CA ALA A 229 2.24 11.75 23.44
C ALA A 229 0.99 11.46 24.27
N ASP A 230 -0.09 12.18 23.98
CA ASP A 230 -1.43 11.93 24.54
C ASP A 230 -2.05 10.69 23.90
N ALA A 231 -1.67 10.40 22.66
CA ALA A 231 -2.13 9.26 21.91
C ALA A 231 -1.05 8.68 21.01
N VAL A 232 -1.17 7.40 20.73
CA VAL A 232 -0.26 6.68 19.82
C VAL A 232 -1.08 5.96 18.75
N LEU A 233 -0.79 6.26 17.50
CA LEU A 233 -1.32 5.57 16.33
C LEU A 233 -0.26 4.59 15.83
N VAL A 234 -0.59 3.31 15.80
CA VAL A 234 0.31 2.25 15.34
C VAL A 234 -0.29 1.60 14.11
N ARG A 235 0.49 1.56 13.03
CA ARG A 235 0.16 0.75 11.84
C ARG A 235 1.29 -0.23 11.61
N SER A 236 1.05 -1.52 11.77
CA SER A 236 2.11 -2.52 11.58
C SER A 236 1.57 -3.83 11.02
N PRO A 237 2.39 -4.59 10.25
CA PRO A 237 2.06 -5.97 9.96
C PRO A 237 2.05 -6.78 11.26
N VAL A 238 1.05 -7.62 11.45
CA VAL A 238 0.95 -8.54 12.61
C VAL A 238 1.17 -9.99 12.19
N LYS A 239 1.00 -10.29 10.89
CA LYS A 239 1.32 -11.59 10.30
C LYS A 239 1.83 -11.43 8.86
N SER A 240 2.87 -12.17 8.52
CA SER A 240 3.55 -12.10 7.23
C SER A 240 3.61 -13.47 6.55
N GLY A 241 2.49 -13.92 5.97
CA GLY A 241 2.46 -15.09 5.09
C GLY A 241 3.06 -14.83 3.70
N LEU A 242 3.22 -15.92 2.95
CA LEU A 242 3.75 -15.90 1.59
C LEU A 242 2.75 -15.28 0.61
N ARG A 243 3.27 -14.60 -0.42
CA ARG A 243 2.46 -14.26 -1.61
C ARG A 243 2.30 -15.51 -2.49
N ASP A 244 1.28 -15.53 -3.33
CA ASP A 244 1.02 -16.63 -4.29
C ASP A 244 2.27 -17.06 -5.07
N TYR A 245 3.01 -16.09 -5.62
CA TYR A 245 4.28 -16.34 -6.29
C TYR A 245 5.25 -17.13 -5.40
N TYR A 246 5.48 -16.72 -4.15
CA TYR A 246 6.43 -17.42 -3.27
C TYR A 246 5.92 -18.76 -2.76
N ALA A 247 4.62 -18.91 -2.57
CA ALA A 247 3.99 -20.17 -2.20
C ALA A 247 4.17 -21.27 -3.27
N GLY A 248 4.24 -20.89 -4.56
CA GLY A 248 4.58 -21.81 -5.64
C GLY A 248 3.68 -23.05 -5.65
N LEU A 249 4.30 -24.23 -5.72
CA LEU A 249 3.60 -25.53 -5.74
C LEU A 249 3.24 -26.10 -4.35
N ASP A 250 3.53 -25.40 -3.25
CA ASP A 250 3.18 -25.87 -1.91
C ASP A 250 1.69 -25.62 -1.61
N PRO A 251 0.85 -26.68 -1.52
CA PRO A 251 -0.57 -26.50 -1.25
C PRO A 251 -0.85 -26.13 0.22
N PHE A 252 0.12 -26.31 1.13
CA PHE A 252 -0.05 -26.07 2.56
C PHE A 252 0.61 -24.76 3.03
N ALA A 253 1.14 -23.96 2.09
CA ALA A 253 1.75 -22.68 2.36
C ALA A 253 0.82 -21.76 3.19
N ASP A 254 1.38 -21.14 4.23
CA ASP A 254 0.70 -20.07 4.97
C ASP A 254 0.75 -18.79 4.13
N THR A 255 -0.36 -18.48 3.48
CA THR A 255 -0.51 -17.28 2.64
C THR A 255 -1.23 -16.14 3.36
N VAL A 256 -1.55 -16.29 4.65
CA VAL A 256 -2.29 -15.28 5.40
C VAL A 256 -1.37 -14.14 5.78
N ARG A 257 -1.74 -12.94 5.38
CA ARG A 257 -1.04 -11.68 5.66
C ARG A 257 -2.00 -10.75 6.36
N ALA A 258 -1.60 -10.24 7.52
CA ALA A 258 -2.44 -9.35 8.31
C ALA A 258 -1.66 -8.12 8.73
N SER A 259 -2.29 -6.96 8.64
CA SER A 259 -1.78 -5.72 9.26
C SER A 259 -2.86 -5.09 10.10
N ARG A 260 -2.42 -4.43 11.16
CA ARG A 260 -3.28 -3.86 12.18
C ARG A 260 -3.08 -2.36 12.27
N LEU A 261 -4.19 -1.67 12.40
CA LEU A 261 -4.28 -0.27 12.80
C LEU A 261 -4.78 -0.25 14.24
N SER A 262 -3.91 0.11 15.17
CA SER A 262 -4.27 0.28 16.58
C SER A 262 -4.11 1.74 16.98
N PHE A 263 -5.04 2.23 17.79
CA PHE A 263 -4.96 3.56 18.37
C PHE A 263 -5.11 3.48 19.89
N TYR A 264 -4.22 4.20 20.54
CA TYR A 264 -3.98 4.14 21.96
C TYR A 264 -4.15 5.53 22.54
N LEU A 265 -4.90 5.65 23.63
CA LEU A 265 -5.03 6.90 24.40
C LEU A 265 -4.29 6.76 25.72
N ARG A 266 -3.60 7.82 26.13
CA ARG A 266 -3.03 7.91 27.46
C ARG A 266 -4.11 8.34 28.45
N GLN A 267 -4.30 7.54 29.48
CA GLN A 267 -5.26 7.77 30.55
C GLN A 267 -4.60 7.39 31.87
N GLU A 268 -4.65 8.28 32.86
CA GLU A 268 -4.02 8.06 34.17
C GLU A 268 -2.54 7.65 34.06
N GLY A 269 -1.81 8.27 33.12
CA GLY A 269 -0.40 8.00 32.84
C GLY A 269 -0.13 6.73 32.03
N ARG A 270 -1.13 5.88 31.78
CA ARG A 270 -0.97 4.60 31.06
C ARG A 270 -1.53 4.69 29.65
N ILE A 271 -0.84 4.06 28.70
CA ILE A 271 -1.37 3.87 27.35
C ILE A 271 -2.40 2.73 27.37
N VAL A 272 -3.63 3.03 26.93
CA VAL A 272 -4.73 2.07 26.80
C VAL A 272 -5.19 2.01 25.35
N GLU A 273 -5.26 0.81 24.78
CA GLU A 273 -5.79 0.64 23.42
C GLU A 273 -7.30 0.92 23.40
N ARG A 274 -7.70 1.87 22.55
CA ARG A 274 -9.09 2.31 22.40
C ARG A 274 -9.68 1.92 21.06
N TYR A 275 -8.85 1.65 20.06
CA TYR A 275 -9.29 1.17 18.77
C TYR A 275 -8.30 0.15 18.21
N ARG A 276 -8.84 -0.86 17.55
CA ARG A 276 -8.11 -1.85 16.79
C ARG A 276 -8.97 -2.26 15.59
N SER A 277 -8.40 -2.14 14.40
CA SER A 277 -8.93 -2.75 13.18
C SER A 277 -7.80 -3.53 12.51
N THR A 278 -8.12 -4.72 12.01
CA THR A 278 -7.18 -5.62 11.37
C THR A 278 -7.67 -5.90 9.95
N GLY A 279 -6.77 -5.70 8.99
CA GLY A 279 -7.00 -6.08 7.60
C GLY A 279 -6.25 -7.37 7.30
N VAL A 280 -6.96 -8.39 6.81
CA VAL A 280 -6.35 -9.68 6.45
C VAL A 280 -6.51 -9.96 4.97
N GLN A 281 -5.46 -10.51 4.37
CA GLN A 281 -5.45 -11.04 3.02
C GLN A 281 -4.98 -12.50 3.06
N ALA A 282 -5.59 -13.37 2.27
CA ALA A 282 -5.12 -14.73 2.07
C ALA A 282 -5.21 -15.11 0.60
N TYR A 283 -4.32 -16.00 0.15
CA TYR A 283 -4.38 -16.57 -1.20
C TYR A 283 -4.95 -17.99 -1.10
N HIS A 284 -6.24 -18.12 -1.37
CA HIS A 284 -6.96 -19.39 -1.35
C HIS A 284 -6.63 -20.20 -2.58
N LEU A 285 -6.42 -21.51 -2.43
CA LEU A 285 -6.41 -22.41 -3.58
C LEU A 285 -7.77 -22.35 -4.29
N LEU A 286 -7.78 -22.52 -5.62
CA LEU A 286 -9.04 -22.72 -6.34
C LEU A 286 -9.76 -23.99 -5.81
N PRO A 287 -11.09 -24.12 -6.00
CA PRO A 287 -11.86 -25.25 -5.47
C PRO A 287 -11.35 -26.64 -5.87
N VAL A 288 -10.55 -26.72 -6.93
CA VAL A 288 -9.84 -27.90 -7.38
C VAL A 288 -8.35 -27.54 -7.48
N LEU A 289 -7.47 -28.46 -7.09
CA LEU A 289 -6.03 -28.27 -7.15
C LEU A 289 -5.55 -28.22 -8.61
N ILE A 290 -5.16 -27.03 -9.08
CA ILE A 290 -4.73 -26.80 -10.47
C ILE A 290 -3.27 -26.31 -10.46
N PRO A 291 -2.29 -27.18 -10.77
CA PRO A 291 -0.94 -26.75 -11.07
C PRO A 291 -0.92 -25.96 -12.39
N SER A 292 -0.26 -24.81 -12.36
CA SER A 292 -0.19 -23.86 -13.47
C SER A 292 1.00 -22.90 -13.29
N TYR A 293 0.90 -21.71 -13.88
CA TYR A 293 1.85 -20.61 -13.70
C TYR A 293 1.35 -19.57 -12.70
N VAL A 294 2.25 -19.08 -11.85
CA VAL A 294 2.01 -17.95 -10.95
C VAL A 294 3.00 -16.83 -11.29
N GLY A 295 2.53 -15.58 -11.25
CA GLY A 295 3.28 -14.41 -11.74
C GLY A 295 3.49 -13.32 -10.68
N LEU A 296 4.61 -12.61 -10.76
CA LEU A 296 4.86 -11.35 -10.06
C LEU A 296 5.58 -10.38 -11.01
N GLY A 297 4.83 -9.44 -11.59
CA GLY A 297 5.35 -8.57 -12.65
C GLY A 297 5.61 -9.38 -13.92
N MET A 298 6.85 -9.32 -14.43
CA MET A 298 7.28 -10.10 -15.60
C MET A 298 7.92 -11.45 -15.23
N HIS A 299 7.89 -11.86 -13.96
CA HIS A 299 8.46 -13.13 -13.51
C HIS A 299 7.35 -14.16 -13.34
N TYR A 300 7.46 -15.29 -14.03
CA TYR A 300 6.55 -16.43 -13.94
C TYR A 300 7.31 -17.67 -13.50
N LYS A 301 6.66 -18.52 -12.70
CA LYS A 301 7.16 -19.86 -12.38
C LYS A 301 5.99 -20.82 -12.16
N ALA A 302 6.29 -22.11 -12.04
CA ALA A 302 5.31 -23.11 -11.67
C ALA A 302 4.72 -22.83 -10.27
N GLY A 303 3.40 -22.98 -10.15
CA GLY A 303 2.69 -22.84 -8.90
C GLY A 303 1.27 -23.38 -8.96
N LEU A 304 0.60 -23.39 -7.82
CA LEU A 304 -0.83 -23.69 -7.74
C LEU A 304 -1.62 -22.41 -7.93
N LEU A 305 -2.68 -22.46 -8.73
CA LEU A 305 -3.55 -21.29 -8.88
C LEU A 305 -4.23 -20.95 -7.55
N ARG A 306 -4.04 -19.69 -7.13
CA ARG A 306 -4.70 -19.13 -5.94
C ARG A 306 -5.47 -17.87 -6.28
N ARG A 307 -6.56 -17.64 -5.54
CA ARG A 307 -7.36 -16.42 -5.56
C ARG A 307 -7.08 -15.60 -4.31
N LEU A 308 -6.81 -14.31 -4.49
CA LEU A 308 -6.73 -13.37 -3.37
C LEU A 308 -8.12 -13.16 -2.76
N VAL A 309 -8.22 -13.36 -1.45
CA VAL A 309 -9.40 -13.09 -0.62
C VAL A 309 -9.02 -12.08 0.47
N HIS A 310 -9.97 -11.21 0.79
CA HIS A 310 -9.81 -10.15 1.78
C HIS A 310 -10.80 -10.39 2.92
N PHE A 311 -10.38 -10.11 4.16
CA PHE A 311 -11.22 -10.16 5.35
C PHE A 311 -11.07 -8.86 6.16
N GLY A 312 -12.13 -8.49 6.88
CA GLY A 312 -12.19 -7.25 7.65
C GLY A 312 -12.06 -6.01 6.77
N ASP A 313 -11.48 -4.94 7.32
CA ASP A 313 -11.28 -3.66 6.63
C ASP A 313 -10.04 -3.67 5.71
N ALA A 314 -9.62 -4.83 5.21
CA ALA A 314 -8.45 -4.91 4.34
C ALA A 314 -8.68 -4.10 3.06
N ALA A 315 -7.93 -3.00 2.90
CA ALA A 315 -7.96 -2.20 1.69
C ALA A 315 -7.71 -3.09 0.46
N ARG A 316 -8.42 -2.83 -0.64
CA ARG A 316 -8.36 -3.63 -1.88
C ARG A 316 -6.92 -3.83 -2.40
N TYR A 317 -6.00 -2.91 -2.08
CA TYR A 317 -4.60 -2.94 -2.54
C TYR A 317 -3.56 -3.07 -1.43
N ARG A 318 -3.95 -3.12 -0.16
CA ARG A 318 -3.02 -3.21 0.98
C ARG A 318 -3.61 -4.15 2.01
N SER A 319 -2.82 -5.09 2.53
CA SER A 319 -3.21 -6.00 3.62
C SER A 319 -3.38 -5.28 4.96
N ALA A 320 -3.81 -4.02 4.95
CA ALA A 320 -3.88 -3.12 6.08
C ALA A 320 -5.18 -2.31 6.00
N PRO A 321 -5.77 -1.97 7.15
CA PRO A 321 -6.91 -1.06 7.20
C PRO A 321 -6.61 0.27 6.52
N GLU A 322 -7.66 0.87 5.96
CA GLU A 322 -7.58 2.22 5.41
C GLU A 322 -7.39 3.23 6.54
N LEU A 323 -6.31 4.00 6.46
CA LEU A 323 -5.97 4.99 7.48
C LEU A 323 -6.95 6.18 7.42
N GLU A 324 -7.35 6.60 6.23
CA GLU A 324 -8.17 7.79 6.02
C GLU A 324 -9.56 7.70 6.65
N PRO A 325 -10.39 6.66 6.41
CA PRO A 325 -11.68 6.53 7.08
C PRO A 325 -11.54 6.51 8.61
N PHE A 326 -10.47 5.91 9.14
CA PHE A 326 -10.19 5.94 10.57
C PHE A 326 -9.91 7.37 11.08
N LEU A 327 -9.01 8.12 10.43
CA LEU A 327 -8.66 9.47 10.85
C LEU A 327 -9.86 10.42 10.76
N LEU A 328 -10.65 10.34 9.68
CA LEU A 328 -11.75 11.26 9.42
C LEU A 328 -13.03 10.88 10.16
N ASN A 329 -13.44 9.61 10.09
CA ASN A 329 -14.75 9.18 10.59
C ASN A 329 -14.70 8.66 12.02
N VAL A 330 -13.61 8.00 12.43
CA VAL A 330 -13.48 7.44 13.79
C VAL A 330 -12.89 8.46 14.75
N LEU A 331 -11.78 9.10 14.38
CA LEU A 331 -11.17 10.14 15.22
C LEU A 331 -11.82 11.52 15.07
N GLY A 332 -12.55 11.76 13.97
CA GLY A 332 -13.19 13.05 13.71
C GLY A 332 -12.18 14.17 13.42
N LEU A 333 -11.01 13.85 12.84
CA LEU A 333 -9.98 14.86 12.57
C LEU A 333 -10.31 15.65 11.29
N ASP A 334 -10.28 16.98 11.38
CA ASP A 334 -10.37 17.82 10.19
C ASP A 334 -8.99 17.98 9.54
N LEU A 335 -8.74 17.23 8.47
CA LEU A 335 -7.48 17.23 7.71
C LEU A 335 -7.57 17.95 6.36
N LYS A 336 -8.69 18.62 6.10
CA LYS A 336 -8.90 19.38 4.86
C LYS A 336 -8.19 20.72 4.94
N LEU A 337 -7.38 21.05 3.94
CA LEU A 337 -6.62 22.30 3.91
C LEU A 337 -7.33 23.36 3.05
N ASP A 338 -7.32 24.62 3.52
CA ASP A 338 -7.79 25.77 2.72
C ASP A 338 -6.67 26.23 1.77
N THR A 339 -6.65 25.66 0.56
CA THR A 339 -5.67 25.97 -0.48
C THR A 339 -6.00 27.25 -1.25
N HIS A 340 -7.26 27.70 -1.26
CA HIS A 340 -7.69 28.85 -2.04
C HIS A 340 -7.06 30.16 -1.53
N LYS A 341 -7.06 30.37 -0.21
CA LYS A 341 -6.40 31.54 0.40
C LYS A 341 -4.88 31.50 0.23
N ALA A 342 -4.31 30.30 0.12
CA ALA A 342 -2.88 30.13 0.01
C ALA A 342 -2.33 30.64 -1.34
N GLY A 343 -3.07 30.48 -2.44
CA GLY A 343 -2.70 31.04 -3.74
C GLY A 343 -2.58 32.56 -3.72
N GLN A 344 -3.57 33.25 -3.16
CA GLN A 344 -3.54 34.71 -3.02
C GLN A 344 -2.40 35.18 -2.10
N LYS A 345 -2.15 34.46 -1.01
CA LYS A 345 -1.04 34.75 -0.09
C LYS A 345 0.32 34.59 -0.78
N THR A 346 0.50 33.54 -1.60
CA THR A 346 1.72 33.35 -2.42
C THR A 346 1.96 34.54 -3.32
N ARG A 347 0.96 34.96 -4.11
CA ARG A 347 1.10 36.12 -5.01
C ARG A 347 1.53 37.37 -4.26
N ARG A 348 0.87 37.68 -3.13
CA ARG A 348 1.22 38.84 -2.29
C ARG A 348 2.65 38.79 -1.74
N ILE A 349 3.13 37.62 -1.31
CA ILE A 349 4.50 37.45 -0.81
C ILE A 349 5.51 37.68 -1.94
N ILE A 350 5.27 37.10 -3.12
CA ILE A 350 6.16 37.26 -4.28
C ILE A 350 6.19 38.73 -4.71
N THR A 351 5.03 39.33 -4.94
CA THR A 351 4.93 40.74 -5.34
C THR A 351 5.62 41.66 -4.33
N SER A 352 5.35 41.49 -3.02
CA SER A 352 6.01 42.29 -2.00
C SER A 352 7.52 42.09 -1.92
N ALA A 353 8.03 40.90 -2.25
CA ALA A 353 9.47 40.64 -2.29
C ALA A 353 10.13 41.31 -3.50
N LEU A 354 9.46 41.29 -4.66
CA LEU A 354 9.93 41.95 -5.88
C LEU A 354 9.86 43.49 -5.76
N ASP A 355 8.85 44.04 -5.10
CA ASP A 355 8.68 45.49 -4.89
C ASP A 355 9.76 46.10 -3.96
N LYS A 356 10.37 45.30 -3.07
CA LYS A 356 11.38 45.78 -2.13
C LYS A 356 12.76 45.82 -2.79
N PRO A 357 13.51 46.93 -2.70
CA PRO A 357 14.88 46.98 -3.19
C PRO A 357 15.82 46.10 -2.34
N GLY A 358 16.88 45.57 -2.96
CA GLY A 358 17.90 44.74 -2.29
C GLY A 358 17.72 43.24 -2.51
N LYS A 359 18.50 42.42 -1.77
CA LYS A 359 18.53 40.97 -1.93
C LYS A 359 17.18 40.34 -1.53
N ILE A 360 16.66 39.45 -2.37
CA ILE A 360 15.45 38.68 -2.07
C ILE A 360 15.75 37.71 -0.92
N ASP A 361 14.88 37.73 0.09
CA ASP A 361 15.01 36.84 1.24
C ASP A 361 14.87 35.37 0.83
N VAL A 362 15.61 34.49 1.49
CA VAL A 362 15.62 33.04 1.22
C VAL A 362 14.21 32.46 1.27
N THR A 363 13.36 32.98 2.15
CA THR A 363 11.98 32.50 2.27
C THR A 363 11.10 32.92 1.10
N ALA A 364 11.32 34.12 0.55
CA ALA A 364 10.65 34.54 -0.68
C ALA A 364 11.12 33.71 -1.87
N THR A 365 12.41 33.38 -1.96
CA THR A 365 12.94 32.47 -3.00
C THR A 365 12.28 31.09 -2.94
N LEU A 366 12.12 30.50 -1.75
CA LEU A 366 11.42 29.21 -1.59
C LEU A 366 9.94 29.27 -2.02
N VAL A 367 9.27 30.40 -1.77
CA VAL A 367 7.88 30.62 -2.21
C VAL A 367 7.81 30.77 -3.73
N ILE A 368 8.78 31.46 -4.35
CA ILE A 368 8.91 31.57 -5.80
C ILE A 368 9.14 30.19 -6.43
N GLU A 369 10.08 29.39 -5.91
CA GLU A 369 10.33 28.03 -6.40
C GLU A 369 9.09 27.13 -6.31
N SER A 370 8.35 27.22 -5.21
CA SER A 370 7.08 26.50 -5.02
C SER A 370 6.03 26.95 -6.04
N PHE A 371 5.91 28.26 -6.30
CA PHE A 371 5.03 28.82 -7.31
C PHE A 371 5.36 28.30 -8.72
N PHE A 372 6.63 28.31 -9.13
CA PHE A 372 7.02 27.79 -10.46
C PHE A 372 6.83 26.28 -10.58
N ARG A 373 7.11 25.50 -9.53
CA ARG A 373 6.85 24.05 -9.49
C ARG A 373 5.37 23.73 -9.63
N GLU A 374 4.49 24.53 -9.04
CA GLU A 374 3.05 24.39 -9.17
C GLU A 374 2.61 24.72 -10.59
N THR A 375 3.05 25.86 -11.14
CA THR A 375 2.74 26.29 -12.50
C THR A 375 3.21 25.27 -13.54
N SER A 376 4.40 24.69 -13.40
CA SER A 376 4.93 23.70 -14.35
C SER A 376 4.18 22.36 -14.33
N ARG A 377 3.42 22.06 -13.27
CA ARG A 377 2.58 20.86 -13.15
C ARG A 377 1.17 21.07 -13.71
N ARG A 378 0.77 22.33 -13.97
CA ARG A 378 -0.53 22.64 -14.58
C ARG A 378 -0.44 22.43 -16.09
N LYS A 379 -1.53 21.93 -16.69
CA LYS A 379 -1.63 21.84 -18.16
C LYS A 379 -1.70 23.22 -18.80
N ASP A 380 -2.37 24.16 -18.14
CA ASP A 380 -2.55 25.54 -18.59
C ASP A 380 -2.11 26.51 -17.49
N VAL A 381 -1.36 27.54 -17.89
CA VAL A 381 -1.01 28.66 -17.00
C VAL A 381 -2.20 29.61 -16.96
N SER A 382 -2.67 29.95 -15.76
CA SER A 382 -3.73 30.95 -15.62
C SER A 382 -3.27 32.29 -16.18
N ILE A 383 -4.12 32.98 -16.94
CA ILE A 383 -3.83 34.33 -17.47
C ILE A 383 -3.42 35.28 -16.34
N ASP A 384 -4.01 35.11 -15.15
CA ASP A 384 -3.69 35.93 -13.97
C ASP A 384 -2.28 35.69 -13.41
N ASP A 385 -1.67 34.54 -13.69
CA ASP A 385 -0.31 34.18 -13.24
C ASP A 385 0.77 34.71 -14.21
N VAL A 386 0.43 34.96 -15.48
CA VAL A 386 1.38 35.38 -16.53
C VAL A 386 2.16 36.66 -16.15
N PRO A 387 1.52 37.77 -15.70
CA PRO A 387 2.25 38.98 -15.36
C PRO A 387 3.25 38.76 -14.21
N LEU A 388 2.88 37.94 -13.21
CA LEU A 388 3.75 37.64 -12.09
C LEU A 388 4.93 36.75 -12.51
N ILE A 389 4.68 35.78 -13.41
CA ILE A 389 5.73 34.91 -13.97
C ILE A 389 6.76 35.74 -14.71
N LEU A 390 6.33 36.60 -15.64
CA LEU A 390 7.23 37.47 -16.40
C LEU A 390 8.05 38.35 -15.46
N ARG A 391 7.39 38.98 -14.49
CA ARG A 391 8.05 39.84 -13.51
C ARG A 391 9.10 39.10 -12.67
N VAL A 392 8.88 37.83 -12.33
CA VAL A 392 9.88 37.03 -11.62
C VAL A 392 11.05 36.67 -12.54
N LEU A 393 10.78 36.32 -13.80
CA LEU A 393 11.82 35.95 -14.77
C LEU A 393 12.70 37.12 -15.20
N GLU A 394 12.15 38.35 -15.19
CA GLU A 394 12.88 39.58 -15.50
C GLU A 394 13.73 40.09 -14.32
N ASP A 395 13.49 39.61 -13.08
CA ASP A 395 14.19 40.09 -11.90
C ASP A 395 15.51 39.31 -11.69
N GLU A 396 16.64 39.95 -12.03
CA GLU A 396 17.99 39.37 -11.94
C GLU A 396 18.37 38.88 -10.52
N ARG A 397 17.65 39.31 -9.48
CA ARG A 397 17.89 38.90 -8.09
C ARG A 397 17.33 37.52 -7.78
N VAL A 398 16.41 37.01 -8.61
CA VAL A 398 15.80 35.70 -8.46
C VAL A 398 16.67 34.67 -9.18
N PRO A 399 17.18 33.63 -8.51
CA PRO A 399 17.86 32.54 -9.20
C PRO A 399 16.87 31.84 -10.15
N VAL A 400 17.31 31.56 -11.39
CA VAL A 400 16.47 30.91 -12.41
C VAL A 400 15.83 29.65 -11.81
N PRO A 401 14.49 29.57 -11.75
CA PRO A 401 13.83 28.41 -11.16
C PRO A 401 14.14 27.15 -11.97
N TYR A 402 14.47 26.05 -11.28
CA TYR A 402 14.75 24.72 -11.88
C TYR A 402 13.63 24.16 -12.80
N ALA A 403 12.44 24.75 -12.80
CA ALA A 403 11.25 24.25 -13.49
C ALA A 403 10.98 24.88 -14.87
N VAL A 404 11.89 25.70 -15.40
CA VAL A 404 11.75 26.37 -16.72
C VAL A 404 12.70 25.74 -17.77
N GLY A 405 13.33 24.60 -17.45
CA GLY A 405 14.23 23.86 -18.34
C GLY A 405 13.58 22.67 -19.04
#